data_AF-A0A645I1D5-F1
#
_entry.id   AF-A0A645I1D5-F1
#
_cell.length_a   1.000
_cell.length_b   1.000
_cell.length_c   1.000
_cell.angle_alpha   90.00
_cell.angle_beta   90.00
_cell.angle_gamma   90.00
#
_symmetry.space_group_name_H-M   'P 1'
#
loop_
_entity.id
_entity.type
_entity.pdbx_description
1 polymer ?
#
loop_
_entity_poly.entity_id
_entity_poly.type
_entity_poly.pdbx_seq_one_letter_code
_entity_poly.pdbx_strand_id
1 'polypeptide(L)'
;MTAGLSNQVVAGEVLENWEERHALSNERSRALRPGTINIIVVSSKPLTEVGKVNAVITATEAKTAALNYLGYKETGTTSDAVAIASPEGENGIDFTGTGTSIGIATARAVRKAVATALMRRDDFPVGYTDKKKEKLREGI
;
A
#
# COMPACT_ATOMS: atom_id res chain seq x y z
N MET A 1 -2.70 -9.10 2.45
CA MET A 1 -2.95 -7.65 2.36
C MET A 1 -4.39 -7.40 1.94
N THR A 2 -4.94 -6.22 2.22
CA THR A 2 -6.17 -5.72 1.57
C THR A 2 -5.83 -4.42 0.84
N ALA A 3 -6.42 -4.20 -0.33
CA ALA A 3 -6.26 -2.93 -1.04
C ALA A 3 -7.59 -2.54 -1.70
N GLY A 4 -7.94 -1.26 -1.56
CA GLY A 4 -9.03 -0.60 -2.25
C GLY A 4 -8.96 0.89 -1.95
N LEU A 5 -9.66 1.70 -2.74
CA LEU A 5 -9.55 3.16 -2.69
C LEU A 5 -10.95 3.78 -2.60
N SER A 6 -11.38 4.19 -1.41
CA SER A 6 -12.61 4.98 -1.21
C SER A 6 -12.36 6.36 -0.59
N ASN A 7 -11.20 6.55 0.03
CA ASN A 7 -10.81 7.73 0.80
C ASN A 7 -9.31 8.01 0.63
N GLN A 8 -8.79 7.85 -0.58
CA GLN A 8 -7.41 8.15 -0.89
C GLN A 8 -7.08 9.64 -0.71
N VAL A 9 -5.87 9.92 -0.21
CA VAL A 9 -5.41 11.26 0.14
C VAL A 9 -3.90 11.40 -0.08
N VAL A 10 -3.45 12.62 -0.37
CA VAL A 10 -2.03 12.98 -0.30
C VAL A 10 -1.72 13.36 1.14
N ALA A 11 -0.71 12.75 1.75
CA ALA A 11 -0.33 13.05 3.14
C ALA A 11 -0.08 14.57 3.31
N GLY A 12 -0.80 15.18 4.26
CA GLY A 12 -0.74 16.61 4.54
C GLY A 12 -1.76 17.49 3.82
N GLU A 13 -2.51 16.98 2.84
CA GLU A 13 -3.63 17.71 2.22
C GLU A 13 -4.87 17.70 3.13
N VAL A 14 -5.59 18.83 3.17
CA VAL A 14 -6.89 18.94 3.84
C VAL A 14 -7.98 18.38 2.92
N LEU A 15 -8.86 17.54 3.48
CA LEU A 15 -10.01 16.99 2.77
C LEU A 15 -11.24 17.89 2.97
N GLU A 16 -11.46 18.84 2.06
CA GLU A 16 -12.58 19.80 2.16
C GLU A 16 -13.97 19.14 2.10
N ASN A 17 -14.10 18.00 1.41
CA ASN A 17 -15.36 17.26 1.24
C ASN A 17 -15.44 15.98 2.09
N TRP A 18 -14.98 16.04 3.34
CA TRP A 18 -14.89 14.87 4.23
C TRP A 18 -16.22 14.15 4.44
N GLU A 19 -17.32 14.86 4.69
CA GLU A 19 -18.63 14.22 4.97
C GLU A 19 -19.10 13.35 3.80
N GLU A 20 -19.02 13.87 2.57
CA GLU A 20 -19.38 13.13 1.35
C GLU A 20 -18.48 11.90 1.14
N ARG A 21 -17.15 12.07 1.29
CA ARG A 21 -16.21 10.96 1.16
C ARG A 21 -16.44 9.89 2.22
N HIS A 22 -16.75 10.29 3.44
CA HIS A 22 -16.99 9.37 4.54
C HIS A 22 -18.29 8.57 4.35
N ALA A 23 -19.34 9.22 3.85
CA ALA A 23 -20.59 8.57 3.48
C ALA A 23 -20.37 7.52 2.37
N LEU A 24 -19.64 7.88 1.30
CA LEU A 24 -19.29 6.96 0.21
C LEU A 24 -18.42 5.78 0.70
N SER A 25 -17.48 6.04 1.59
CA SER A 25 -16.64 4.99 2.20
C SER A 25 -17.48 4.01 3.04
N ASN A 26 -18.42 4.53 3.82
CA ASN A 26 -19.35 3.70 4.62
C ASN A 26 -20.27 2.85 3.74
N GLU A 27 -20.79 3.41 2.65
CA GLU A 27 -21.59 2.67 1.67
C GLU A 27 -20.79 1.51 1.05
N ARG A 28 -19.56 1.77 0.61
CA ARG A 28 -18.66 0.74 0.06
C ARG A 28 -18.31 -0.34 1.09
N SER A 29 -18.08 0.06 2.35
CA SER A 29 -17.84 -0.87 3.45
C SER A 29 -19.03 -1.81 3.69
N ARG A 30 -20.27 -1.28 3.69
CA ARG A 30 -21.51 -2.09 3.78
C ARG A 30 -21.66 -3.06 2.62
N ALA A 31 -21.19 -2.68 1.43
CA ALA A 31 -21.13 -3.56 0.26
C ALA A 31 -19.93 -4.52 0.26
N LEU A 32 -19.20 -4.64 1.38
CA LEU A 32 -17.98 -5.44 1.53
C LEU A 32 -16.93 -5.14 0.45
N ARG A 33 -16.87 -3.88 0.00
CA ARG A 33 -15.82 -3.38 -0.88
C ARG A 33 -14.75 -2.70 -0.03
N PRO A 34 -13.57 -3.34 0.16
CA PRO A 34 -12.42 -2.71 0.79
C PRO A 34 -12.16 -1.30 0.26
N GLY A 35 -12.05 -0.34 1.16
CA GLY A 35 -11.82 1.07 0.85
C GLY A 35 -10.43 1.58 1.22
N THR A 36 -9.62 0.73 1.86
CA THR A 36 -8.33 1.08 2.45
C THR A 36 -7.24 0.08 2.08
N ILE A 37 -5.98 0.43 2.30
CA ILE A 37 -4.80 -0.39 2.02
C ILE A 37 -4.16 -0.84 3.33
N ASN A 38 -4.26 -2.14 3.63
CA ASN A 38 -3.62 -2.76 4.79
C ASN A 38 -2.56 -3.77 4.35
N ILE A 39 -1.34 -3.59 4.82
CA ILE A 39 -0.16 -4.36 4.42
C ILE A 39 0.32 -5.20 5.60
N ILE A 40 0.59 -6.47 5.35
CA ILE A 40 1.31 -7.34 6.27
C ILE A 40 2.56 -7.80 5.53
N VAL A 41 3.74 -7.48 6.07
CA VAL A 41 5.02 -8.00 5.59
C VAL A 41 5.46 -9.09 6.54
N VAL A 42 5.76 -10.27 6.01
CA VAL A 42 6.28 -11.39 6.79
C VAL A 42 7.73 -11.64 6.37
N SER A 43 8.66 -11.38 7.27
CA SER A 43 10.09 -11.66 7.10
C SER A 43 10.38 -13.12 7.45
N SER A 44 11.22 -13.78 6.65
CA SER A 44 11.78 -15.09 6.98
C SER A 44 12.97 -15.02 7.94
N LYS A 45 13.47 -13.81 8.23
CA LYS A 45 14.59 -13.55 9.14
C LYS A 45 14.12 -12.79 10.38
N PRO A 46 14.73 -13.05 11.56
CA PRO A 46 14.46 -12.25 12.76
C PRO A 46 14.78 -10.78 12.51
N LEU A 47 13.90 -9.90 12.99
CA LEU A 47 14.08 -8.45 12.96
C LEU A 47 14.05 -7.94 14.38
N THR A 48 14.90 -6.98 14.70
CA THR A 48 14.76 -6.22 15.94
C THR A 48 13.55 -5.29 15.84
N GLU A 49 13.10 -4.75 16.98
CA GLU A 49 12.02 -3.76 16.99
C GLU A 49 12.36 -2.53 16.13
N VAL A 50 13.63 -2.10 16.13
CA VAL A 50 14.12 -1.02 15.26
C VAL A 50 14.03 -1.43 13.78
N GLY A 51 14.44 -2.66 13.45
CA GLY A 51 14.31 -3.20 12.10
C GLY A 51 12.87 -3.30 11.61
N LYS A 52 11.93 -3.65 12.50
CA LYS A 52 10.50 -3.67 12.16
C LYS A 52 9.97 -2.25 11.91
N VAL A 53 10.29 -1.28 12.78
CA VAL A 53 9.89 0.12 12.59
C VAL A 53 10.46 0.69 11.29
N ASN A 54 11.74 0.42 11.00
CA ASN A 54 12.34 0.88 9.76
C ASN A 54 11.66 0.24 8.52
N ALA A 55 11.21 -1.01 8.60
CA ALA A 55 10.51 -1.70 7.52
C ALA A 55 9.12 -1.10 7.24
N VAL A 56 8.46 -0.50 8.23
CA VAL A 56 7.19 0.22 8.03
C VAL A 56 7.36 1.39 7.05
N ILE A 57 8.49 2.11 7.14
CA ILE A 57 8.83 3.20 6.22
C ILE A 57 8.97 2.65 4.79
N THR A 58 9.78 1.59 4.61
CA THR A 58 9.98 0.91 3.32
C THR A 58 8.66 0.44 2.71
N ALA A 59 7.77 -0.16 3.51
CA ALA A 59 6.46 -0.62 3.05
C ALA A 59 5.54 0.56 2.65
N THR A 60 5.60 1.66 3.39
CA THR A 60 4.83 2.88 3.09
C THR A 60 5.28 3.52 1.78
N GLU A 61 6.59 3.67 1.56
CA GLU A 61 7.15 4.17 0.31
C GLU A 61 6.77 3.27 -0.88
N ALA A 62 6.83 1.94 -0.70
CA ALA A 62 6.48 0.99 -1.74
C ALA A 62 4.99 1.02 -2.12
N LYS A 63 4.11 1.22 -1.14
CA LYS A 63 2.68 1.45 -1.36
C LYS A 63 2.46 2.72 -2.19
N THR A 64 3.08 3.83 -1.80
CA THR A 64 3.02 5.09 -2.57
C THR A 64 3.56 4.89 -3.99
N ALA A 65 4.67 4.16 -4.17
CA ALA A 65 5.22 3.86 -5.49
C ALA A 65 4.27 3.00 -6.35
N ALA A 66 3.48 2.10 -5.75
CA ALA A 66 2.44 1.36 -6.45
C ALA A 66 1.28 2.26 -6.90
N LEU A 67 0.81 3.14 -6.02
CA LEU A 67 -0.22 4.12 -6.34
C LEU A 67 0.23 5.04 -7.49
N ASN A 68 1.45 5.58 -7.38
CA ASN A 68 2.05 6.42 -8.42
C ASN A 68 2.19 5.68 -9.75
N TYR A 69 2.61 4.41 -9.72
CA TYR A 69 2.69 3.57 -10.92
C TYR A 69 1.34 3.42 -11.63
N LEU A 70 0.24 3.29 -10.88
CA LEU A 70 -1.12 3.27 -11.41
C LEU A 70 -1.64 4.66 -11.82
N GLY A 71 -0.86 5.71 -11.54
CA GLY A 71 -1.15 7.10 -11.87
C GLY A 71 -2.01 7.83 -10.86
N TYR A 72 -2.10 7.33 -9.63
CA TYR A 72 -2.62 8.08 -8.49
C TYR A 72 -1.58 9.10 -8.02
N LYS A 73 -2.05 10.26 -7.54
CA LYS A 73 -1.21 11.25 -6.87
C LYS A 73 -1.13 11.01 -5.36
N GLU A 74 -2.13 10.30 -4.83
CA GLU A 74 -2.32 10.02 -3.42
C GLU A 74 -1.23 9.08 -2.90
N THR A 75 -0.84 9.31 -1.65
CA THR A 75 0.22 8.54 -0.98
C THR A 75 -0.35 7.35 -0.20
N GLY A 76 -1.68 7.27 -0.08
CA GLY A 76 -2.36 6.26 0.70
C GLY A 76 -3.85 6.56 0.87
N THR A 77 -4.45 5.92 1.86
CA THR A 77 -5.81 6.20 2.33
C THR A 77 -5.78 6.77 3.75
N THR A 78 -6.90 7.35 4.22
CA THR A 78 -6.94 7.94 5.58
C THR A 78 -6.82 6.92 6.72
N SER A 79 -6.81 5.62 6.42
CA SER A 79 -6.83 4.55 7.41
C SER A 79 -5.86 3.41 7.11
N ASP A 80 -4.82 3.68 6.32
CA ASP A 80 -3.85 2.63 5.98
C ASP A 80 -3.21 2.02 7.24
N ALA A 81 -3.05 0.70 7.24
CA ALA A 81 -2.35 -0.02 8.30
C ALA A 81 -1.16 -0.82 7.73
N VAL A 82 -0.08 -0.91 8.50
CA VAL A 82 1.11 -1.72 8.18
C VAL A 82 1.50 -2.55 9.39
N ALA A 83 1.64 -3.86 9.19
CA ALA A 83 2.17 -4.78 10.18
C ALA A 83 3.42 -5.49 9.64
N ILE A 84 4.45 -5.58 10.47
CA ILE A 84 5.70 -6.30 10.16
C ILE A 84 5.80 -7.50 11.12
N ALA A 85 5.76 -8.69 10.56
CA ALA A 85 5.94 -9.94 11.29
C ALA A 85 7.29 -10.56 10.94
N SER A 86 7.96 -11.12 11.94
CA SER A 86 9.21 -11.87 11.77
C SER A 86 9.26 -12.98 12.82
N PRO A 87 10.02 -14.06 12.58
CA PRO A 87 10.33 -15.01 13.65
C PRO A 87 11.08 -14.31 14.78
N GLU A 88 10.97 -14.88 15.97
CA GLU A 88 11.87 -14.56 17.09
C GLU A 88 13.27 -15.09 16.80
N GLY A 89 14.30 -14.45 17.35
CA GLY A 89 15.67 -14.92 17.24
C GLY A 89 16.71 -13.92 17.71
N GLU A 90 17.88 -14.43 18.09
CA GLU A 90 19.06 -13.63 18.40
C GLU A 90 19.63 -13.01 17.13
N ASN A 91 20.27 -11.84 17.23
CA ASN A 91 20.88 -11.11 16.11
C ASN A 91 19.90 -10.71 15.00
N GLY A 92 18.74 -10.17 15.39
CA GLY A 92 17.79 -9.59 14.45
C GLY A 92 18.41 -8.50 13.57
N ILE A 93 17.88 -8.32 12.36
CA ILE A 93 18.34 -7.27 11.45
C ILE A 93 17.80 -5.92 11.94
N ASP A 94 18.69 -4.95 12.16
CA ASP A 94 18.35 -3.59 12.59
C ASP A 94 17.96 -2.66 11.44
N PHE A 95 18.62 -2.81 10.29
CA PHE A 95 18.46 -1.89 9.17
C PHE A 95 17.74 -2.57 8.01
N THR A 96 16.54 -2.09 7.70
CA THR A 96 15.60 -2.69 6.73
C THR A 96 15.11 -1.65 5.70
N GLY A 97 15.80 -0.52 5.61
CA GLY A 97 15.54 0.55 4.64
C GLY A 97 15.68 0.08 3.19
N THR A 98 15.18 0.89 2.25
CA THR A 98 15.04 0.58 0.83
C THR A 98 16.32 0.20 0.08
N GLY A 99 17.51 0.54 0.61
CA GLY A 99 18.80 0.15 0.05
C GLY A 99 19.31 -1.24 0.50
N THR A 100 18.68 -1.85 1.49
CA THR A 100 19.09 -3.17 2.01
C THR A 100 18.47 -4.31 1.21
N SER A 101 19.08 -5.50 1.24
CA SER A 101 18.51 -6.66 0.54
C SER A 101 17.09 -7.00 1.00
N ILE A 102 16.83 -6.95 2.31
CA ILE A 102 15.49 -7.17 2.89
C ILE A 102 14.52 -6.02 2.57
N GLY A 103 14.99 -4.78 2.57
CA GLY A 103 14.18 -3.62 2.21
C GLY A 103 13.79 -3.62 0.73
N ILE A 104 14.72 -3.93 -0.17
CA ILE A 104 14.46 -4.10 -1.61
C ILE A 104 13.43 -5.20 -1.84
N ALA A 105 13.58 -6.35 -1.16
CA ALA A 105 12.64 -7.45 -1.25
C ALA A 105 11.24 -7.03 -0.76
N THR A 106 11.18 -6.36 0.39
CA THR A 106 9.93 -5.82 0.96
C THR A 106 9.26 -4.85 0.00
N ALA A 107 10.01 -3.87 -0.51
CA ALA A 107 9.48 -2.84 -1.41
C ALA A 107 8.93 -3.43 -2.71
N ARG A 108 9.66 -4.39 -3.32
CA ARG A 108 9.19 -5.10 -4.52
C ARG A 108 7.92 -5.90 -4.25
N ALA A 109 7.88 -6.64 -3.14
CA ALA A 109 6.73 -7.45 -2.76
C ALA A 109 5.49 -6.58 -2.50
N VAL A 110 5.62 -5.53 -1.69
CA VAL A 110 4.53 -4.60 -1.37
C VAL A 110 4.05 -3.89 -2.64
N ARG A 111 4.97 -3.34 -3.44
CA ARG A 111 4.59 -2.62 -4.66
C ARG A 111 3.79 -3.49 -5.61
N LYS A 112 4.26 -4.71 -5.87
CA LYS A 112 3.57 -5.68 -6.73
C LYS A 112 2.23 -6.08 -6.17
N ALA A 113 2.15 -6.38 -4.87
CA ALA A 113 0.92 -6.82 -4.22
C ALA A 113 -0.15 -5.72 -4.25
N VAL A 114 0.20 -4.47 -3.91
CA VAL A 114 -0.74 -3.33 -3.93
C VAL A 114 -1.24 -3.08 -5.34
N ALA A 115 -0.34 -2.96 -6.32
CA ALA A 115 -0.72 -2.69 -7.70
C ALA A 115 -1.63 -3.80 -8.27
N THR A 116 -1.25 -5.07 -8.08
CA THR A 116 -2.04 -6.21 -8.55
C THR A 116 -3.41 -6.26 -7.88
N ALA A 117 -3.50 -5.97 -6.58
CA ALA A 117 -4.77 -5.99 -5.86
C ALA A 117 -5.73 -4.90 -6.37
N LEU A 118 -5.24 -3.68 -6.62
CA LEU A 118 -6.04 -2.60 -7.18
C LEU A 118 -6.47 -2.89 -8.62
N MET A 119 -5.56 -3.37 -9.47
CA MET A 119 -5.88 -3.74 -10.86
C MET A 119 -6.95 -4.84 -10.97
N ARG A 120 -6.93 -5.82 -10.06
CA ARG A 120 -7.93 -6.91 -9.99
C ARG A 120 -9.31 -6.41 -9.61
N ARG A 121 -9.39 -5.29 -8.90
CA ARG A 121 -10.63 -4.63 -8.50
C ARG A 121 -11.11 -3.59 -9.51
N ASP A 122 -10.33 -3.39 -10.58
CA ASP A 122 -10.49 -2.29 -11.52
C ASP A 122 -10.44 -0.89 -10.86
N ASP A 123 -9.72 -0.77 -9.75
CA ASP A 123 -9.44 0.51 -9.09
C ASP A 123 -8.32 1.22 -9.89
N PHE A 124 -8.73 2.10 -10.81
CA PHE A 124 -7.85 3.00 -11.59
C PHE A 124 -8.29 4.46 -11.44
N PRO A 125 -7.40 5.43 -11.72
CA PRO A 125 -7.80 6.83 -11.76
C PRO A 125 -8.92 7.06 -12.79
N VAL A 126 -9.81 8.00 -12.49
CA VAL A 126 -10.93 8.35 -13.37
C VAL A 126 -10.39 8.79 -14.74
N GLY A 127 -11.03 8.33 -15.81
CA GLY A 127 -10.64 8.66 -17.20
C GLY A 127 -9.56 7.77 -17.81
N TYR A 128 -9.11 6.72 -17.10
CA TYR A 128 -8.19 5.73 -17.69
C TYR A 128 -8.89 4.86 -18.74
N THR A 129 -8.35 4.85 -19.96
CA THR A 129 -8.83 3.99 -21.06
C THR A 129 -8.44 2.53 -20.84
N ASP A 130 -9.19 1.59 -21.42
CA ASP A 130 -8.89 0.15 -21.31
C ASP A 130 -7.48 -0.19 -21.82
N LYS A 131 -7.06 0.43 -22.93
CA LYS A 131 -5.69 0.30 -23.45
C LYS A 131 -4.63 0.73 -22.43
N LYS A 132 -4.88 1.79 -21.65
CA LYS A 132 -3.96 2.25 -20.61
C LYS A 132 -3.94 1.30 -19.41
N LYS A 133 -5.11 0.79 -19.00
CA LYS A 133 -5.24 -0.22 -17.95
C LYS A 133 -4.50 -1.51 -18.32
N GLU A 134 -4.61 -1.98 -19.56
CA GLU A 134 -3.95 -3.18 -20.05
C GLU A 134 -2.43 -3.04 -20.09
N LYS A 135 -1.91 -1.92 -20.61
CA LYS A 135 -0.47 -1.62 -20.57
C LYS A 135 0.10 -1.62 -19.15
N LEU A 136 -0.66 -1.14 -18.16
CA LEU A 136 -0.24 -1.18 -16.75
C LEU A 136 -0.22 -2.61 -16.20
N ARG A 137 -1.16 -3.47 -16.60
CA ARG A 137 -1.21 -4.88 -16.16
C ARG A 137 0.00 -5.68 -16.65
N GLU A 138 0.58 -5.32 -17.79
CA GLU A 138 1.76 -5.98 -18.36
C GLU A 138 3.08 -5.62 -17.66
N GLY A 139 3.14 -4.49 -16.93
CA GLY A 139 4.39 -3.92 -16.42
C GLY A 139 4.72 -4.19 -14.96
N ILE A 140 4.03 -5.14 -14.28
CA ILE A 140 4.11 -5.38 -12.82
C ILE A 140 4.62 -6.79 -12.43
#